data_AF-M1AZ96-F1
#
_entry.id   AF-M1AZ96-F1
#
_cell.length_a   1.000
_cell.length_b   1.000
_cell.length_c   1.000
_cell.angle_alpha   90.00
_cell.angle_beta   90.00
_cell.angle_gamma   90.00
#
_symmetry.space_group_name_H-M   'P 1'
#
loop_
_entity.id
_entity.type
_entity.pdbx_description
1 polymer ?
#
loop_
_entity_poly.entity_id
_entity_poly.type
_entity_poly.pdbx_seq_one_letter_code
_entity_poly.pdbx_strand_id
1 'polypeptide(L)'
;MAASDKQNTLDYINQMFPTEASLSGVEPLMQKIHSEIRRVDAEILTAVRQQSNSGTKAREDLAAATSAVQELMNKIREIKTKAEQSETMVQEICRDIKKLDFAKKHITTTITALHRLTMLVSAVEQLQVMASKRHYKEAAAQLEAVNQLCSHFEAYRDIPKITELREKFKSIKQVLKSHVFSDFSSLGTGKETEESNLLQQLSDACLVVDALEPSVREELVKIFCNRELTSYQQIFEGAELAKLDKTERRYAWIKRRLRTNEEIWKIFPRSWHVDYLLCIQFCKLTRSQLVEILVSMKEKPDVATLLTALQRTLEFEEELAEKFGGGTRSKDAVDDNEETERSGNKSQTVSDIRKKYEKKLAAHDGSQHEEQDGQKDSSVPGAGVCIFYFLEILVIGGASSLLPA
;
A
#
# COMPACT_ATOMS: atom_id res chain seq x y z
N MET A 1 41.06 38.62 -86.32
CA MET A 1 41.96 39.79 -86.22
C MET A 1 43.38 39.29 -86.37
N ALA A 2 43.89 39.25 -87.60
CA ALA A 2 45.27 38.92 -87.92
C ALA A 2 45.70 39.90 -89.01
N ALA A 3 46.08 41.09 -88.60
CA ALA A 3 46.62 42.13 -89.45
C ALA A 3 47.52 43.00 -88.58
N SER A 4 48.76 42.56 -88.40
CA SER A 4 49.93 43.39 -88.11
C SER A 4 51.06 42.46 -87.73
N ASP A 5 51.91 42.18 -88.71
CA ASP A 5 53.37 42.10 -88.55
C ASP A 5 53.97 41.77 -89.91
N LYS A 6 53.68 42.63 -90.89
CA LYS A 6 54.67 42.92 -91.93
C LYS A 6 55.63 43.92 -91.30
N GLN A 7 56.44 43.47 -90.34
CA GLN A 7 57.66 44.19 -89.99
C GLN A 7 58.39 44.37 -91.32
N ASN A 8 58.41 45.61 -91.83
CA ASN A 8 58.76 45.96 -93.20
C ASN A 8 60.01 45.18 -93.63
N THR A 9 59.81 44.14 -94.44
CA THR A 9 60.89 43.28 -94.92
C THR A 9 61.93 44.10 -95.66
N LEU A 10 61.50 45.17 -96.34
CA LEU A 10 62.36 46.16 -96.98
C LEU A 10 63.22 46.95 -95.99
N ASP A 11 62.66 47.43 -94.88
CA ASP A 11 63.41 48.17 -93.85
C ASP A 11 64.43 47.25 -93.17
N TYR A 12 64.06 45.99 -92.91
CA TYR A 12 64.96 44.98 -92.35
C TYR A 12 66.12 44.64 -93.30
N ILE A 13 65.84 44.47 -94.59
CA ILE A 13 66.88 44.21 -95.61
C ILE A 13 67.83 45.41 -95.73
N ASN A 14 67.29 46.63 -95.77
CA ASN A 14 68.08 47.86 -95.86
C ASN A 14 68.91 48.13 -94.58
N GLN A 15 68.44 47.68 -93.42
CA GLN A 15 69.17 47.79 -92.15
C GLN A 15 70.32 46.75 -92.02
N MET A 16 70.14 45.55 -92.59
CA MET A 16 71.14 44.48 -92.55
C MET A 16 72.21 44.62 -93.66
N PHE A 17 71.88 45.26 -94.79
CA PHE A 17 72.80 45.51 -95.91
C PHE A 17 72.82 46.99 -96.35
N PRO A 18 73.36 47.91 -95.53
CA PRO A 18 73.32 49.35 -95.82
C PRO A 18 74.31 49.82 -96.91
N THR A 19 75.31 49.02 -97.28
CA THR A 19 76.32 49.39 -98.30
C THR A 19 76.68 48.21 -99.21
N GLU A 20 77.16 48.46 -100.43
CA GLU A 20 77.46 47.45 -101.45
C GLU A 20 78.52 46.43 -101.00
N ALA A 21 79.44 46.81 -100.11
CA ALA A 21 80.42 45.90 -99.49
C ALA A 21 79.80 44.91 -98.49
N SER A 22 78.65 45.26 -97.87
CA SER A 22 77.92 44.41 -96.92
C SER A 22 77.24 43.22 -97.60
N LEU A 23 77.05 43.26 -98.92
CA LEU A 23 76.48 42.16 -99.72
C LEU A 23 77.33 40.88 -99.68
N SER A 24 78.62 40.98 -99.32
CA SER A 24 79.48 39.81 -99.07
C SER A 24 79.01 38.96 -97.87
N GLY A 25 78.23 39.53 -96.95
CA GLY A 25 77.66 38.86 -95.78
C GLY A 25 76.29 38.21 -96.02
N VAL A 26 75.75 38.28 -97.24
CA VAL A 26 74.44 37.71 -97.61
C VAL A 26 74.45 36.20 -97.42
N GLU A 27 75.50 35.51 -97.88
CA GLU A 27 75.59 34.06 -97.80
C GLU A 27 75.65 33.56 -96.34
N PRO A 28 76.50 34.11 -95.44
CA PRO A 28 76.45 33.81 -94.01
C PRO A 28 75.10 34.13 -93.34
N LEU A 29 74.46 35.25 -93.68
CA LEU A 29 73.16 35.61 -93.11
C LEU A 29 72.05 34.67 -93.58
N MET A 30 72.04 34.30 -94.86
CA MET A 30 71.13 33.34 -95.44
C MET A 30 71.31 31.96 -94.79
N GLN A 31 72.55 31.53 -94.54
CA GLN A 31 72.82 30.31 -93.78
C GLN A 31 72.32 30.38 -92.34
N LYS A 32 72.48 31.53 -91.66
CA LYS A 32 71.95 31.75 -90.31
C LYS A 32 70.43 31.72 -90.28
N ILE A 33 69.76 32.39 -91.22
CA ILE A 33 68.29 32.37 -91.36
C ILE A 33 67.82 30.95 -91.68
N HIS A 34 68.46 30.23 -92.61
CA HIS A 34 68.15 28.83 -92.87
C HIS A 34 68.41 27.92 -91.67
N SER A 35 69.39 28.22 -90.81
CA SER A 35 69.61 27.48 -89.56
C SER A 35 68.53 27.76 -88.52
N GLU A 36 68.09 29.02 -88.39
CA GLU A 36 67.01 29.41 -87.49
C GLU A 36 65.66 28.86 -87.95
N ILE A 37 65.36 28.91 -89.26
CA ILE A 37 64.16 28.27 -89.83
C ILE A 37 64.18 26.78 -89.53
N ARG A 38 65.30 26.08 -89.77
CA ARG A 38 65.42 24.65 -89.45
C ARG A 38 65.27 24.37 -87.95
N ARG A 39 65.78 25.23 -87.07
CA ARG A 39 65.64 25.11 -85.62
C ARG A 39 64.18 25.30 -85.19
N VAL A 40 63.53 26.35 -85.67
CA VAL A 40 62.13 26.65 -85.37
C VAL A 40 61.21 25.56 -85.92
N ASP A 41 61.44 25.06 -87.13
CA ASP A 41 60.67 23.94 -87.69
C ASP A 41 60.85 22.65 -86.86
N ALA A 42 62.07 22.39 -86.39
CA ALA A 42 62.33 21.26 -85.49
C ALA A 42 61.62 21.44 -84.13
N GLU A 43 61.64 22.65 -83.55
CA GLU A 43 60.92 22.97 -82.31
C GLU A 43 59.41 22.87 -82.49
N ILE A 44 58.84 23.40 -83.58
CA ILE A 44 57.42 23.28 -83.93
C ILE A 44 57.04 21.81 -84.10
N LEU A 45 57.81 21.03 -84.86
CA LEU A 45 57.53 19.60 -85.03
C LEU A 45 57.55 18.84 -83.70
N THR A 46 58.48 19.18 -82.81
CA THR A 46 58.58 18.57 -81.49
C THR A 46 57.40 18.98 -80.60
N ALA A 47 57.04 20.26 -80.57
CA ALA A 47 55.91 20.77 -79.81
C ALA A 47 54.57 20.22 -80.32
N VAL A 48 54.36 20.12 -81.64
CA VAL A 48 53.14 19.56 -82.24
C VAL A 48 53.02 18.06 -81.92
N ARG A 49 54.11 17.30 -82.01
CA ARG A 49 54.13 15.88 -81.62
C ARG A 49 53.85 15.71 -80.12
N GLN A 50 54.47 16.53 -79.28
CA GLN A 50 54.24 16.50 -77.84
C GLN A 50 52.79 16.87 -77.49
N GLN A 51 52.23 17.91 -78.10
CA GLN A 51 50.84 18.30 -77.90
C GLN A 51 49.85 17.24 -78.39
N SER A 52 50.13 16.59 -79.52
CA SER A 52 49.33 15.47 -80.02
C SER A 52 49.35 14.30 -79.03
N ASN A 53 50.54 13.90 -78.55
CA ASN A 53 50.70 12.80 -77.61
C ASN A 53 50.12 13.11 -76.23
N SER A 54 50.24 14.35 -75.75
CA SER A 54 49.65 14.81 -74.50
C SER A 54 48.13 14.89 -74.59
N GLY A 55 47.59 15.31 -75.75
CA GLY A 55 46.14 15.36 -76.00
C GLY A 55 45.50 13.98 -76.07
N THR A 56 46.14 13.00 -76.73
CA THR A 56 45.65 11.62 -76.73
C THR A 56 45.71 11.00 -75.34
N LYS A 57 46.81 11.20 -74.61
CA LYS A 57 46.97 10.68 -73.25
C LYS A 57 45.96 11.27 -72.26
N ALA A 58 45.73 12.60 -72.30
CA ALA A 58 44.72 13.24 -71.46
C ALA A 58 43.30 12.72 -71.76
N ARG A 59 43.00 12.40 -73.03
CA ARG A 59 41.72 11.83 -73.44
C ARG A 59 41.56 10.39 -72.95
N GLU A 60 42.63 9.60 -73.00
CA GLU A 60 42.67 8.23 -72.45
C GLU A 60 42.51 8.23 -70.93
N ASP A 61 43.22 9.11 -70.21
CA ASP A 61 43.12 9.24 -68.76
C ASP A 61 41.71 9.68 -68.33
N LEU A 62 41.09 10.61 -69.08
CA LEU A 62 39.71 11.03 -68.86
C LEU A 62 38.72 9.88 -69.11
N ALA A 63 38.91 9.12 -70.19
CA ALA A 63 38.08 7.94 -70.48
C ALA A 63 38.21 6.89 -69.38
N ALA A 64 39.43 6.60 -68.92
CA ALA A 64 39.69 5.68 -67.83
C ALA A 64 39.04 6.16 -66.51
N ALA A 65 39.17 7.44 -66.18
CA ALA A 65 38.52 8.03 -65.00
C ALA A 65 36.99 7.94 -65.07
N THR A 66 36.38 8.26 -66.22
CA THR A 66 34.93 8.13 -66.40
C THR A 66 34.45 6.68 -66.28
N SER A 67 35.22 5.72 -66.81
CA SER A 67 34.92 4.28 -66.64
C SER A 67 35.01 3.85 -65.18
N ALA A 68 36.04 4.29 -64.44
CA ALA A 68 36.20 3.98 -63.03
C ALA A 68 35.08 4.59 -62.17
N VAL A 69 34.64 5.82 -62.47
CA VAL A 69 33.50 6.47 -61.81
C VAL A 69 32.21 5.70 -62.09
N GLN A 70 32.00 5.25 -63.33
CA GLN A 70 30.83 4.44 -63.68
C GLN A 70 30.82 3.10 -62.92
N GLU A 71 31.97 2.43 -62.81
CA GLU A 71 32.11 1.20 -62.03
C GLU A 71 31.85 1.45 -60.54
N LEU A 72 32.35 2.55 -59.98
CA LEU A 72 32.11 2.94 -58.60
C LEU A 72 30.62 3.21 -58.34
N MET A 73 29.94 3.94 -59.23
CA MET A 73 28.49 4.18 -59.12
C MET A 73 27.71 2.87 -59.17
N ASN A 74 28.12 1.92 -60.00
CA ASN A 74 27.51 0.60 -60.05
C ASN A 74 27.72 -0.16 -58.73
N LYS A 75 28.95 -0.18 -58.19
CA LYS A 75 29.26 -0.80 -56.89
C LYS A 75 28.48 -0.15 -55.75
N ILE A 76 28.35 1.18 -55.71
CA ILE A 76 27.55 1.89 -54.70
C ILE A 76 26.08 1.48 -54.81
N ARG A 77 25.54 1.39 -56.03
CA ARG A 77 24.16 0.95 -56.25
C ARG A 77 23.95 -0.48 -55.76
N GLU A 78 24.86 -1.40 -56.08
CA GLU A 78 24.82 -2.78 -55.59
C GLU A 78 24.89 -2.86 -54.06
N ILE A 79 25.79 -2.11 -53.43
CA ILE A 79 25.89 -2.05 -51.96
C ILE A 79 24.58 -1.53 -51.36
N LYS A 80 23.99 -0.48 -51.94
CA LYS A 80 22.71 0.06 -51.49
C LYS A 80 21.60 -0.98 -51.58
N THR A 81 21.45 -1.66 -52.73
CA THR A 81 20.43 -2.71 -52.89
C THR A 81 20.65 -3.87 -51.91
N LYS A 82 21.90 -4.32 -51.70
CA LYS A 82 22.22 -5.36 -50.72
C LYS A 82 21.94 -4.93 -49.29
N ALA A 83 22.18 -3.66 -48.96
CA ALA A 83 21.88 -3.09 -47.65
C ALA A 83 20.36 -3.03 -47.40
N GLU A 84 19.55 -2.60 -48.38
CA GLU A 84 18.08 -2.61 -48.29
C GLU A 84 17.52 -4.03 -48.15
N GLN A 85 18.08 -4.99 -48.89
CA GLN A 85 17.72 -6.41 -48.74
C GLN A 85 18.09 -6.95 -47.36
N SER A 86 19.27 -6.59 -46.84
CA SER A 86 19.74 -6.98 -45.52
C SER A 86 18.90 -6.35 -44.40
N GLU A 87 18.50 -5.08 -44.55
CA GLU A 87 17.58 -4.42 -43.62
C GLU A 87 16.23 -5.14 -43.58
N THR A 88 15.64 -5.44 -44.74
CA THR A 88 14.37 -6.17 -44.83
C THR A 88 14.47 -7.53 -44.14
N MET A 89 15.53 -8.29 -44.43
CA MET A 89 15.79 -9.59 -43.79
C MET A 89 15.89 -9.47 -42.26
N VAL A 90 16.63 -8.48 -41.76
CA VAL A 90 16.78 -8.25 -40.31
C VAL A 90 15.45 -7.85 -39.67
N GLN A 91 14.66 -7.00 -40.32
CA GLN A 91 13.33 -6.62 -39.83
C GLN A 91 12.41 -7.84 -39.69
N GLU A 92 12.45 -8.78 -40.64
CA GLU A 92 11.69 -10.03 -40.56
C GLU A 92 12.16 -10.92 -39.41
N ILE A 93 13.48 -11.07 -39.25
CA ILE A 93 14.07 -11.81 -38.12
C ILE A 93 13.61 -11.20 -36.79
N CYS A 94 13.70 -9.87 -36.63
CA CYS A 94 13.27 -9.18 -35.41
C CYS A 94 11.76 -9.33 -35.15
N ARG A 95 10.93 -9.33 -36.21
CA ARG A 95 9.48 -9.59 -36.09
C ARG A 95 9.21 -10.99 -35.54
N ASP A 96 9.91 -12.00 -36.04
CA ASP A 96 9.69 -13.38 -35.61
C ASP A 96 10.27 -13.65 -34.21
N ILE A 97 11.41 -13.03 -33.85
CA ILE A 97 11.92 -13.00 -32.47
C ILE A 97 10.86 -12.43 -31.52
N LYS A 98 10.23 -11.31 -31.89
CA LYS A 98 9.19 -10.69 -31.06
C LYS A 98 7.96 -11.60 -30.88
N LYS A 99 7.53 -12.31 -31.94
CA LYS A 99 6.46 -13.32 -31.83
C LYS A 99 6.86 -14.45 -30.89
N LEU A 100 8.09 -14.93 -30.97
CA LEU A 100 8.61 -15.97 -30.10
C LEU A 100 8.66 -15.51 -28.63
N ASP A 101 9.03 -14.26 -28.38
CA ASP A 101 9.01 -13.66 -27.05
C ASP A 101 7.59 -13.56 -26.48
N PHE A 102 6.61 -13.16 -27.29
CA PHE A 102 5.21 -13.19 -26.87
C PHE A 102 4.74 -14.61 -26.56
N ALA A 103 5.05 -15.58 -27.42
CA ALA A 103 4.72 -16.99 -27.19
C ALA A 103 5.34 -17.50 -25.88
N LYS A 104 6.64 -17.24 -25.66
CA LYS A 104 7.34 -17.58 -24.42
C LYS A 104 6.66 -16.95 -23.21
N LYS A 105 6.35 -15.65 -23.25
CA LYS A 105 5.68 -14.93 -22.15
C LYS A 105 4.31 -15.53 -21.85
N HIS A 106 3.50 -15.78 -22.87
CA HIS A 106 2.18 -16.39 -22.71
C HIS A 106 2.28 -17.80 -22.12
N ILE A 107 3.17 -18.65 -22.64
CA ILE A 107 3.41 -20.00 -22.14
C ILE A 107 3.86 -19.96 -20.67
N THR A 108 4.84 -19.12 -20.33
CA THR A 108 5.30 -18.96 -18.93
C THR A 108 4.16 -18.51 -18.02
N THR A 109 3.38 -17.52 -18.45
CA THR A 109 2.23 -17.03 -17.66
C THR A 109 1.20 -18.15 -17.43
N THR A 110 0.88 -18.92 -18.47
CA THR A 110 -0.03 -20.07 -18.39
C THR A 110 0.51 -21.16 -17.46
N ILE A 111 1.79 -21.51 -17.56
CA ILE A 111 2.43 -22.49 -16.68
C ILE A 111 2.36 -22.04 -15.22
N THR A 112 2.70 -20.77 -14.93
CA THR A 112 2.63 -20.22 -13.58
C THR A 112 1.19 -20.22 -13.04
N ALA A 113 0.21 -19.83 -13.86
CA ALA A 113 -1.19 -19.85 -13.48
C ALA A 113 -1.70 -21.26 -13.17
N LEU A 114 -1.38 -22.23 -14.02
CA LEU A 114 -1.73 -23.64 -13.79
C LEU A 114 -1.06 -24.20 -12.55
N HIS A 115 0.23 -23.91 -12.32
CA HIS A 115 0.93 -24.36 -11.14
C HIS A 115 0.31 -23.78 -9.86
N ARG A 116 -0.01 -22.48 -9.84
CA ARG A 116 -0.72 -21.84 -8.72
C ARG A 116 -2.12 -22.42 -8.52
N LEU A 117 -2.80 -22.84 -9.58
CA LEU A 117 -4.11 -23.47 -9.48
C LEU A 117 -4.00 -24.85 -8.83
N THR A 118 -3.01 -25.65 -9.23
CA THR A 118 -2.71 -26.93 -8.56
C THR A 118 -2.39 -26.71 -7.09
N MET A 119 -1.55 -25.72 -6.76
CA MET A 119 -1.27 -25.36 -5.38
C MET A 119 -2.55 -24.97 -4.62
N LEU A 120 -3.43 -24.18 -5.21
CA LEU A 120 -4.70 -23.77 -4.59
C LEU A 120 -5.61 -24.97 -4.31
N VAL A 121 -5.75 -25.89 -5.27
CA VAL A 121 -6.54 -27.12 -5.10
C VAL A 121 -6.00 -27.94 -3.93
N SER A 122 -4.70 -28.25 -3.92
CA SER A 122 -4.08 -29.02 -2.84
C SER A 122 -4.16 -28.29 -1.50
N ALA A 123 -4.01 -26.97 -1.49
CA ALA A 123 -4.07 -26.20 -0.26
C ALA A 123 -5.48 -26.18 0.36
N VAL A 124 -6.53 -26.07 -0.47
CA VAL A 124 -7.94 -26.16 -0.04
C VAL A 124 -8.26 -27.56 0.50
N GLU A 125 -7.79 -28.62 -0.16
CA GLU A 125 -7.97 -30.00 0.32
C GLU A 125 -7.29 -30.24 1.67
N GLN A 126 -6.05 -29.77 1.83
CA GLN A 126 -5.32 -29.85 3.11
C GLN A 126 -6.03 -29.05 4.21
N LEU A 127 -6.51 -27.84 3.91
CA LEU A 127 -7.27 -27.02 4.86
C LEU A 127 -8.55 -27.72 5.30
N GLN A 128 -9.25 -28.41 4.39
CA GLN A 128 -10.45 -29.18 4.72
C GLN A 128 -10.14 -30.31 5.72
N VAL A 129 -9.02 -31.02 5.51
CA VAL A 129 -8.57 -32.07 6.44
C VAL A 129 -8.20 -31.47 7.81
N MET A 130 -7.44 -30.37 7.85
CA MET A 130 -7.09 -29.69 9.11
C MET A 130 -8.33 -29.18 9.86
N ALA A 131 -9.31 -28.62 9.13
CA ALA A 131 -10.57 -28.14 9.69
C ALA A 131 -11.41 -29.26 10.33
N SER A 132 -11.48 -30.43 9.66
CA SER A 132 -12.20 -31.60 10.20
C SER A 132 -11.53 -32.21 11.43
N LYS A 133 -10.20 -32.18 11.50
CA LYS A 133 -9.41 -32.65 12.66
C LYS A 133 -9.30 -31.61 13.79
N ARG A 134 -9.80 -30.39 13.58
CA ARG A 134 -9.70 -29.26 14.53
C ARG A 134 -8.25 -28.87 14.89
N HIS A 135 -7.32 -29.05 13.95
CA HIS A 135 -5.93 -28.58 14.09
C HIS A 135 -5.86 -27.06 13.83
N TYR A 136 -6.33 -26.26 14.77
CA TYR A 136 -6.55 -24.82 14.56
C TYR A 136 -5.29 -24.04 14.18
N LYS A 137 -4.15 -24.35 14.80
CA LYS A 137 -2.88 -23.67 14.51
C LYS A 137 -2.42 -23.84 13.06
N GLU A 138 -2.45 -25.08 12.57
CA GLU A 138 -2.10 -25.40 11.17
C GLU A 138 -3.15 -24.85 10.21
N ALA A 139 -4.44 -24.97 10.58
CA ALA A 139 -5.55 -24.44 9.78
C ALA A 139 -5.45 -22.91 9.61
N ALA A 140 -5.02 -22.16 10.63
CA ALA A 140 -4.85 -20.71 10.55
C ALA A 140 -3.79 -20.31 9.51
N ALA A 141 -2.61 -20.93 9.58
CA ALA A 141 -1.53 -20.68 8.61
C ALA A 141 -1.95 -21.07 7.19
N GLN A 142 -2.61 -22.22 7.05
CA GLN A 142 -3.10 -22.69 5.75
C GLN A 142 -4.23 -21.80 5.20
N LEU A 143 -5.11 -21.30 6.07
CA LEU A 143 -6.18 -20.38 5.71
C LEU A 143 -5.64 -19.09 5.11
N GLU A 144 -4.59 -18.52 5.72
CA GLU A 144 -3.90 -17.33 5.22
C GLU A 144 -3.24 -17.60 3.85
N ALA A 145 -2.54 -18.73 3.71
CA ALA A 145 -1.91 -19.13 2.44
C ALA A 145 -2.94 -19.29 1.31
N VAL A 146 -4.07 -19.96 1.59
CA VAL A 146 -5.17 -20.11 0.62
C VAL A 146 -5.78 -18.74 0.27
N ASN A 147 -5.94 -17.85 1.26
CA ASN A 147 -6.47 -16.51 1.02
C ASN A 147 -5.56 -15.69 0.08
N GLN A 148 -4.23 -15.78 0.29
CA GLN A 148 -3.24 -15.17 -0.59
C GLN A 148 -3.28 -15.77 -2.00
N LEU A 149 -3.37 -17.10 -2.13
CA LEU A 149 -3.52 -17.75 -3.44
C LEU A 149 -4.81 -17.32 -4.15
N CYS A 150 -5.93 -17.19 -3.44
CA CYS A 150 -7.19 -16.72 -4.00
C CYS A 150 -7.12 -15.28 -4.53
N SER A 151 -6.26 -14.42 -3.97
CA SER A 151 -6.05 -13.05 -4.46
C SER A 151 -5.42 -13.01 -5.86
N HIS A 152 -4.51 -13.94 -6.17
CA HIS A 152 -3.89 -14.04 -7.49
C HIS A 152 -4.87 -14.49 -8.58
N PHE A 153 -6.00 -15.10 -8.19
CA PHE A 153 -7.04 -15.57 -9.10
C PHE A 153 -8.23 -14.60 -9.25
N GLU A 154 -8.12 -13.37 -8.75
CA GLU A 154 -9.20 -12.39 -8.88
C GLU A 154 -9.52 -11.99 -10.33
N ALA A 155 -8.53 -12.01 -11.23
CA ALA A 155 -8.74 -11.75 -12.64
C ALA A 155 -9.45 -12.91 -13.38
N TYR A 156 -9.58 -14.08 -12.74
CA TYR A 156 -10.13 -15.30 -13.32
C TYR A 156 -11.46 -15.72 -12.67
N ARG A 157 -12.18 -14.78 -12.05
CA ARG A 157 -13.45 -15.05 -11.33
C ARG A 157 -14.51 -15.70 -12.21
N ASP A 158 -14.55 -15.37 -13.50
CA ASP A 158 -15.56 -15.88 -14.44
C ASP A 158 -15.39 -17.36 -14.79
N ILE A 159 -14.25 -17.97 -14.42
CA ILE A 159 -13.99 -19.38 -14.68
C ILE A 159 -14.78 -20.24 -13.67
N PRO A 160 -15.67 -21.15 -14.13
CA PRO A 160 -16.52 -21.94 -13.24
C PRO A 160 -15.74 -22.75 -12.20
N LYS A 161 -14.59 -23.32 -12.59
CA LYS A 161 -13.77 -24.14 -11.70
C LYS A 161 -13.15 -23.35 -10.55
N ILE A 162 -12.76 -22.10 -10.81
CA ILE A 162 -12.20 -21.20 -9.78
C ILE A 162 -13.32 -20.73 -8.85
N THR A 163 -14.52 -20.49 -9.39
CA THR A 163 -15.71 -20.19 -8.58
C THR A 163 -16.06 -21.37 -7.67
N GLU A 164 -16.05 -22.61 -8.17
CA GLU A 164 -16.27 -23.82 -7.36
C GLU A 164 -15.26 -23.92 -6.21
N LEU A 165 -13.96 -23.67 -6.48
CA LEU A 165 -12.91 -23.66 -5.45
C LEU A 165 -13.13 -22.56 -4.41
N ARG A 166 -13.55 -21.37 -4.83
CA ARG A 166 -13.85 -20.25 -3.92
C ARG A 166 -15.06 -20.55 -3.03
N GLU A 167 -16.10 -21.18 -3.57
CA GLU A 167 -17.26 -21.61 -2.78
C GLU A 167 -16.91 -22.72 -1.80
N LYS A 168 -16.08 -23.70 -2.19
CA LYS A 168 -15.52 -24.70 -1.26
C LYS A 168 -14.70 -24.04 -0.15
N PHE A 169 -13.87 -23.06 -0.50
CA PHE A 169 -13.10 -22.32 0.49
C PHE A 169 -14.00 -21.54 1.46
N LYS A 170 -15.07 -20.91 0.95
CA LYS A 170 -16.06 -20.22 1.76
C LYS A 170 -16.82 -21.17 2.69
N SER A 171 -17.19 -22.36 2.23
CA SER A 171 -17.85 -23.36 3.08
C SER A 171 -16.91 -23.85 4.19
N ILE A 172 -15.62 -24.07 3.90
CA ILE A 172 -14.62 -24.43 4.91
C ILE A 172 -14.46 -23.31 5.95
N LYS A 173 -14.45 -22.03 5.53
CA LYS A 173 -14.46 -20.89 6.48
C LYS A 173 -15.66 -20.94 7.43
N GLN A 174 -16.85 -21.27 6.93
CA GLN A 174 -18.05 -21.40 7.76
C GLN A 174 -17.98 -22.60 8.71
N VAL A 175 -17.42 -23.73 8.27
CA VAL A 175 -17.19 -24.91 9.11
C VAL A 175 -16.18 -24.60 10.22
N LEU A 176 -15.07 -23.92 9.90
CA LEU A 176 -14.11 -23.48 10.91
C LEU A 176 -14.77 -22.53 11.92
N LYS A 177 -15.55 -21.55 11.45
CA LYS A 177 -16.30 -20.65 12.31
C LYS A 177 -17.22 -21.44 13.26
N SER A 178 -18.01 -22.38 12.75
CA SER A 178 -18.94 -23.15 13.59
C SER A 178 -18.22 -24.05 14.59
N HIS A 179 -17.10 -24.68 14.21
CA HIS A 179 -16.28 -25.48 15.10
C HIS A 179 -15.71 -24.65 16.25
N VAL A 180 -15.13 -23.49 15.93
CA VAL A 180 -14.60 -22.55 16.93
C VAL A 180 -15.70 -22.11 17.89
N PHE A 181 -16.87 -21.70 17.38
CA PHE A 181 -17.98 -21.24 18.23
C PHE A 181 -18.53 -22.35 19.12
N SER A 182 -18.59 -23.58 18.61
CA SER A 182 -19.00 -24.75 19.40
C SER A 182 -18.02 -25.03 20.53
N ASP A 183 -16.70 -25.00 20.26
CA ASP A 183 -15.67 -25.25 21.26
C ASP A 183 -15.65 -24.16 22.34
N PHE A 184 -15.75 -22.89 21.95
CA PHE A 184 -15.91 -21.80 22.91
C PHE A 184 -17.18 -21.93 23.75
N SER A 185 -18.28 -22.44 23.17
CA SER A 185 -19.53 -22.67 23.90
C SER A 185 -19.42 -23.80 24.93
N SER A 186 -18.60 -24.81 24.66
CA SER A 186 -18.30 -25.92 25.58
C SER A 186 -17.30 -25.59 26.69
N LEU A 187 -16.64 -24.42 26.61
CA LEU A 187 -15.74 -23.96 27.66
C LEU A 187 -16.48 -23.81 29.00
N GLY A 188 -16.05 -24.57 30.01
CA GLY A 188 -16.62 -24.57 31.37
C GLY A 188 -17.49 -25.79 31.74
N THR A 189 -17.64 -26.77 30.84
CA THR A 189 -18.38 -28.02 31.11
C THR A 189 -17.49 -29.26 31.26
N GLY A 190 -16.15 -29.09 31.25
CA GLY A 190 -15.16 -30.18 31.25
C GLY A 190 -14.61 -30.54 32.63
N LYS A 191 -13.83 -31.62 32.71
CA LYS A 191 -13.05 -32.01 33.91
C LYS A 191 -11.68 -31.33 33.89
N GLU A 192 -11.16 -30.93 35.06
CA GLU A 192 -9.95 -30.10 35.24
C GLU A 192 -8.70 -30.54 34.42
N THR A 193 -8.48 -31.84 34.19
CA THR A 193 -7.31 -32.34 33.44
C THR A 193 -7.46 -32.18 31.91
N GLU A 194 -8.68 -32.18 31.40
CA GLU A 194 -8.97 -31.93 29.97
C GLU A 194 -8.96 -30.43 29.65
N GLU A 195 -9.08 -29.57 30.66
CA GLU A 195 -9.12 -28.13 30.50
C GLU A 195 -7.79 -27.57 29.98
N SER A 196 -6.62 -28.03 30.46
CA SER A 196 -5.33 -27.47 29.98
C SER A 196 -5.10 -27.68 28.48
N ASN A 197 -5.46 -28.85 27.93
CA ASN A 197 -5.35 -29.12 26.50
C ASN A 197 -6.41 -28.35 25.70
N LEU A 198 -7.62 -28.23 26.25
CA LEU A 198 -8.70 -27.44 25.67
C LEU A 198 -8.34 -25.94 25.61
N LEU A 199 -7.71 -25.40 26.67
CA LEU A 199 -7.26 -24.01 26.73
C LEU A 199 -6.21 -23.72 25.63
N GLN A 200 -5.25 -24.62 25.43
CA GLN A 200 -4.28 -24.49 24.33
C GLN A 200 -4.97 -24.58 22.97
N GLN A 201 -5.89 -25.52 22.79
CA GLN A 201 -6.65 -25.67 21.55
C GLN A 201 -7.51 -24.44 21.25
N LEU A 202 -8.12 -23.83 22.27
CA LEU A 202 -8.89 -22.58 22.13
C LEU A 202 -7.98 -21.38 21.86
N SER A 203 -6.76 -21.36 22.41
CA SER A 203 -5.76 -20.34 22.08
C SER A 203 -5.37 -20.45 20.62
N ASP A 204 -5.19 -21.67 20.10
CA ASP A 204 -4.93 -21.91 18.69
C ASP A 204 -6.16 -21.57 17.82
N ALA A 205 -7.37 -21.75 18.34
CA ALA A 205 -8.62 -21.34 17.67
C ALA A 205 -8.69 -19.81 17.48
N CYS A 206 -8.15 -19.02 18.41
CA CYS A 206 -8.05 -17.56 18.25
C CYS A 206 -7.23 -17.18 17.00
N LEU A 207 -6.19 -17.94 16.66
CA LEU A 207 -5.40 -17.70 15.45
C LEU A 207 -6.24 -17.89 14.17
N VAL A 208 -7.14 -18.87 14.17
CA VAL A 208 -8.08 -19.08 13.05
C VAL A 208 -9.06 -17.93 12.94
N VAL A 209 -9.56 -17.41 14.06
CA VAL A 209 -10.47 -16.26 14.08
C VAL A 209 -9.81 -15.00 13.54
N ASP A 210 -8.54 -14.77 13.89
CA ASP A 210 -7.77 -13.65 13.33
C ASP A 210 -7.46 -13.82 11.83
N ALA A 211 -7.24 -15.06 11.37
CA ALA A 211 -7.04 -15.37 9.95
C ALA A 211 -8.34 -15.39 9.11
N LEU A 212 -9.52 -15.38 9.77
CA LEU A 212 -10.82 -15.21 9.16
C LEU A 212 -11.11 -13.70 8.93
N GLU A 213 -12.36 -13.27 9.13
CA GLU A 213 -12.77 -11.88 8.96
C GLU A 213 -12.89 -11.19 10.33
N PRO A 214 -12.57 -9.89 10.44
CA PRO A 214 -12.70 -9.14 11.70
C PRO A 214 -14.10 -9.20 12.32
N SER A 215 -15.14 -9.33 11.50
CA SER A 215 -16.54 -9.51 11.91
C SER A 215 -16.74 -10.76 12.78
N VAL A 216 -16.04 -11.85 12.49
CA VAL A 216 -16.13 -13.12 13.23
C VAL A 216 -15.57 -12.94 14.64
N ARG A 217 -14.48 -12.18 14.78
CA ARG A 217 -13.90 -11.84 16.08
C ARG A 217 -14.87 -11.03 16.93
N GLU A 218 -15.46 -9.98 16.36
CA GLU A 218 -16.45 -9.15 17.07
C GLU A 218 -17.65 -9.97 17.54
N GLU A 219 -18.16 -10.85 16.68
CA GLU A 219 -19.27 -11.75 17.01
C GLU A 219 -18.90 -12.73 18.13
N LEU A 220 -17.73 -13.37 18.04
CA LEU A 220 -17.25 -14.30 19.06
C LEU A 220 -17.08 -13.62 20.42
N VAL A 221 -16.42 -12.46 20.44
CA VAL A 221 -16.21 -11.67 21.67
C VAL A 221 -17.55 -11.23 22.26
N LYS A 222 -18.50 -10.80 21.44
CA LYS A 222 -19.84 -10.41 21.89
C LYS A 222 -20.60 -11.58 22.51
N ILE A 223 -20.61 -12.75 21.86
CA ILE A 223 -21.27 -13.96 22.38
C ILE A 223 -20.63 -14.37 23.71
N PHE A 224 -19.31 -14.38 23.77
CA PHE A 224 -18.57 -14.72 24.98
C PHE A 224 -18.91 -13.76 26.13
N CYS A 225 -18.85 -12.45 25.90
CA CYS A 225 -19.19 -11.44 26.92
C CYS A 225 -20.63 -11.59 27.40
N ASN A 226 -21.59 -11.79 26.49
CA ASN A 226 -22.99 -11.99 26.84
C ASN A 226 -23.22 -13.24 27.70
N ARG A 227 -22.54 -14.35 27.36
CA ARG A 227 -22.61 -15.58 28.14
C ARG A 227 -22.08 -15.37 29.56
N GLU A 228 -20.92 -14.73 29.69
CA GLU A 228 -20.34 -14.42 31.01
C GLU A 228 -21.27 -13.53 31.85
N LEU A 229 -21.92 -12.55 31.22
CA LEU A 229 -22.87 -11.63 31.87
C LEU A 229 -24.25 -12.23 32.13
N THR A 230 -24.59 -13.40 31.59
CA THR A 230 -25.87 -14.07 31.88
C THR A 230 -25.99 -14.41 33.36
N SER A 231 -24.88 -14.87 33.97
CA SER A 231 -24.84 -15.12 35.42
C SER A 231 -25.02 -13.85 36.25
N TYR A 232 -24.52 -12.70 35.76
CA TYR A 232 -24.77 -11.40 36.37
C TYR A 232 -26.24 -10.99 36.27
N GLN A 233 -26.84 -11.14 35.08
CA GLN A 233 -28.26 -10.85 34.86
C GLN A 233 -29.14 -11.63 35.84
N GLN A 234 -28.93 -12.95 35.95
CA GLN A 234 -29.69 -13.79 36.87
C GLN A 234 -29.56 -13.36 38.35
N ILE A 235 -28.37 -12.92 38.78
CA ILE A 235 -28.14 -12.50 40.18
C ILE A 235 -28.82 -11.15 40.46
N PHE A 236 -28.79 -10.22 39.52
CA PHE A 236 -29.15 -8.81 39.76
C PHE A 236 -30.47 -8.35 39.12
N GLU A 237 -31.18 -9.23 38.41
CA GLU A 237 -32.58 -9.06 37.99
C GLU A 237 -33.58 -9.35 39.13
N GLY A 238 -33.17 -10.09 40.17
CA GLY A 238 -34.03 -10.39 41.32
C GLY A 238 -34.30 -9.17 42.21
N ALA A 239 -35.54 -9.03 42.69
CA ALA A 239 -36.02 -7.86 43.45
C ALA A 239 -35.19 -7.47 44.70
N GLU A 240 -34.50 -8.42 45.33
CA GLU A 240 -33.68 -8.16 46.53
C GLU A 240 -32.29 -7.60 46.24
N LEU A 241 -31.72 -7.92 45.07
CA LEU A 241 -30.40 -7.44 44.64
C LEU A 241 -30.49 -6.35 43.56
N ALA A 242 -31.69 -6.15 43.00
CA ALA A 242 -32.07 -5.05 42.13
C ALA A 242 -32.39 -3.74 42.91
N LYS A 243 -31.62 -3.44 43.96
CA LYS A 243 -31.78 -2.22 44.77
C LYS A 243 -30.54 -1.33 44.62
N LEU A 244 -30.75 -0.01 44.73
CA LEU A 244 -29.69 1.01 44.56
C LEU A 244 -28.59 0.89 45.61
N ASP A 245 -28.91 0.44 46.82
CA ASP A 245 -27.96 0.19 47.91
C ASP A 245 -27.01 -1.00 47.63
N LYS A 246 -27.32 -1.84 46.64
CA LYS A 246 -26.48 -2.97 46.22
C LYS A 246 -25.59 -2.66 45.02
N THR A 247 -25.51 -1.41 44.59
CA THR A 247 -24.67 -0.99 43.44
C THR A 247 -23.19 -1.38 43.62
N GLU A 248 -22.63 -1.23 44.83
CA GLU A 248 -21.25 -1.65 45.14
C GLU A 248 -21.01 -3.16 44.91
N ARG A 249 -22.04 -4.00 45.15
CA ARG A 249 -21.94 -5.45 44.93
C ARG A 249 -21.83 -5.81 43.46
N ARG A 250 -22.40 -4.98 42.56
CA ARG A 250 -22.28 -5.16 41.10
C ARG A 250 -20.82 -4.98 40.66
N TYR A 251 -20.15 -3.94 41.16
CA TYR A 251 -18.73 -3.69 40.87
C TYR A 251 -17.81 -4.76 41.49
N ALA A 252 -18.10 -5.20 42.71
CA ALA A 252 -17.36 -6.29 43.34
C ALA A 252 -17.51 -7.62 42.57
N TRP A 253 -18.68 -7.87 41.96
CA TRP A 253 -18.93 -9.05 41.15
C TRP A 253 -18.02 -9.10 39.92
N ILE A 254 -17.96 -8.04 39.11
CA ILE A 254 -17.13 -8.03 37.89
C ILE A 254 -15.64 -8.10 38.24
N LYS A 255 -15.19 -7.40 39.29
CA LYS A 255 -13.79 -7.49 39.78
C LYS A 255 -13.44 -8.92 40.18
N ARG A 256 -14.33 -9.63 40.88
CA ARG A 256 -14.12 -11.04 41.25
C ARG A 256 -14.12 -11.94 40.02
N ARG A 257 -15.06 -11.75 39.08
CA ARG A 257 -15.14 -12.56 37.85
C ARG A 257 -13.88 -12.45 37.01
N LEU A 258 -13.31 -11.26 36.90
CA LEU A 258 -12.04 -11.05 36.19
C LEU A 258 -10.85 -11.75 36.88
N ARG A 259 -10.84 -11.82 38.22
CA ARG A 259 -9.77 -12.51 38.98
C ARG A 259 -9.90 -14.02 38.97
N THR A 260 -11.11 -14.56 39.15
CA THR A 260 -11.33 -16.01 39.25
C THR A 260 -11.07 -16.75 37.94
N ASN A 261 -11.26 -16.08 36.79
CA ASN A 261 -11.13 -16.68 35.46
C ASN A 261 -9.83 -16.26 34.73
N GLU A 262 -8.75 -15.91 35.46
CA GLU A 262 -7.50 -15.39 34.86
C GLU A 262 -6.95 -16.26 33.72
N GLU A 263 -6.96 -17.57 33.88
CA GLU A 263 -6.47 -18.52 32.87
C GLU A 263 -7.31 -18.51 31.58
N ILE A 264 -8.61 -18.25 31.69
CA ILE A 264 -9.50 -18.13 30.51
C ILE A 264 -9.22 -16.83 29.77
N TRP A 265 -8.92 -15.74 30.48
CA TRP A 265 -8.57 -14.47 29.87
C TRP A 265 -7.24 -14.54 29.10
N LYS A 266 -6.31 -15.43 29.50
CA LYS A 266 -5.02 -15.66 28.83
C LYS A 266 -5.13 -16.35 27.47
N ILE A 267 -6.24 -17.06 27.19
CA ILE A 267 -6.49 -17.70 25.89
C ILE A 267 -6.60 -16.66 24.77
N PHE A 268 -7.17 -15.49 25.09
CA PHE A 268 -7.44 -14.46 24.11
C PHE A 268 -6.18 -13.62 23.83
N PRO A 269 -5.90 -13.29 22.56
CA PRO A 269 -4.86 -12.34 22.22
C PRO A 269 -5.10 -10.99 22.91
N ARG A 270 -4.03 -10.38 23.44
CA ARG A 270 -4.12 -9.07 24.12
C ARG A 270 -4.68 -7.96 23.23
N SER A 271 -4.47 -8.07 21.92
CA SER A 271 -4.99 -7.14 20.90
C SER A 271 -6.51 -7.14 20.80
N TRP A 272 -7.20 -8.18 21.28
CA TRP A 272 -8.66 -8.25 21.24
C TRP A 272 -9.31 -7.46 22.38
N HIS A 273 -8.56 -7.16 23.45
CA HIS A 273 -9.04 -6.40 24.61
C HIS A 273 -10.38 -6.94 25.17
N VAL A 274 -10.51 -8.27 25.25
CA VAL A 274 -11.77 -8.95 25.63
C VAL A 274 -12.23 -8.56 27.03
N ASP A 275 -11.30 -8.45 27.98
CA ASP A 275 -11.56 -8.03 29.35
C ASP A 275 -12.07 -6.58 29.44
N TYR A 276 -11.51 -5.68 28.62
CA TYR A 276 -12.00 -4.31 28.47
C TYR A 276 -13.41 -4.28 27.85
N LEU A 277 -13.65 -5.03 26.78
CA LEU A 277 -14.95 -5.11 26.12
C LEU A 277 -16.03 -5.68 27.04
N LEU A 278 -15.69 -6.69 27.86
CA LEU A 278 -16.57 -7.20 28.90
C LEU A 278 -16.94 -6.10 29.90
N CYS A 279 -15.97 -5.32 30.37
CA CYS A 279 -16.22 -4.21 31.28
C CYS A 279 -17.16 -3.18 30.66
N ILE A 280 -17.00 -2.84 29.37
CA ILE A 280 -17.92 -1.94 28.65
C ILE A 280 -19.34 -2.52 28.63
N GLN A 281 -19.50 -3.79 28.26
CA GLN A 281 -20.84 -4.42 28.21
C GLN A 281 -21.48 -4.49 29.59
N PHE A 282 -20.69 -4.84 30.62
CA PHE A 282 -21.13 -4.79 32.01
C PHE A 282 -21.60 -3.38 32.42
N CYS A 283 -20.85 -2.34 32.08
CA CYS A 283 -21.21 -0.95 32.37
C CYS A 283 -22.52 -0.55 31.69
N LYS A 284 -22.70 -0.92 30.41
CA LYS A 284 -23.94 -0.67 29.64
C LYS A 284 -25.13 -1.38 30.28
N LEU A 285 -24.99 -2.65 30.62
CA LEU A 285 -26.04 -3.44 31.24
C LEU A 285 -26.41 -2.91 32.63
N THR A 286 -25.40 -2.61 33.45
CA THR A 286 -25.59 -2.04 34.79
C THR A 286 -26.27 -0.69 34.70
N ARG A 287 -25.89 0.16 33.73
CA ARG A 287 -26.58 1.43 33.47
C ARG A 287 -28.06 1.22 33.17
N SER A 288 -28.40 0.32 32.24
CA SER A 288 -29.81 0.05 31.91
C SER A 288 -30.61 -0.41 33.12
N GLN A 289 -30.07 -1.36 33.89
CA GLN A 289 -30.72 -1.86 35.10
C GLN A 289 -30.89 -0.78 36.18
N LEU A 290 -29.88 0.08 36.39
CA LEU A 290 -29.99 1.20 37.34
C LEU A 290 -31.03 2.24 36.90
N VAL A 291 -31.11 2.53 35.60
CA VAL A 291 -32.15 3.42 35.04
C VAL A 291 -33.54 2.83 35.26
N GLU A 292 -33.73 1.54 34.97
CA GLU A 292 -35.00 0.85 35.20
C GLU A 292 -35.41 0.87 36.69
N ILE A 293 -34.45 0.66 37.60
CA ILE A 293 -34.68 0.77 39.05
C ILE A 293 -35.14 2.20 39.39
N LEU A 294 -34.43 3.23 38.95
CA LEU A 294 -34.78 4.62 39.26
C LEU A 294 -36.14 5.04 38.69
N VAL A 295 -36.54 4.54 37.52
CA VAL A 295 -37.84 4.82 36.90
C VAL A 295 -38.98 4.05 37.59
N SER A 296 -38.73 2.81 38.02
CA SER A 296 -39.75 1.97 38.67
C SER A 296 -39.99 2.29 40.15
N MET A 297 -39.08 3.03 40.78
CA MET A 297 -39.22 3.51 42.16
C MET A 297 -40.36 4.54 42.26
N LYS A 298 -41.43 4.16 42.99
CA LYS A 298 -42.58 5.05 43.28
C LYS A 298 -42.25 6.13 44.30
N GLU A 299 -41.29 5.88 45.20
CA GLU A 299 -40.84 6.82 46.22
C GLU A 299 -39.47 7.39 45.84
N LYS A 300 -39.25 8.68 46.17
CA LYS A 300 -37.97 9.34 45.91
C LYS A 300 -36.86 8.59 46.66
N PRO A 301 -35.75 8.22 45.99
CA PRO A 301 -34.67 7.51 46.63
C PRO A 301 -34.07 8.38 47.74
N ASP A 302 -33.67 7.73 48.84
CA ASP A 302 -32.93 8.38 49.90
C ASP A 302 -31.63 9.01 49.33
N VAL A 303 -31.44 10.30 49.60
CA VAL A 303 -30.33 11.09 49.06
C VAL A 303 -28.99 10.52 49.49
N ALA A 304 -28.89 9.98 50.71
CA ALA A 304 -27.65 9.37 51.19
C ALA A 304 -27.30 8.09 50.42
N THR A 305 -28.30 7.26 50.12
CA THR A 305 -28.15 6.06 49.29
C THR A 305 -27.74 6.40 47.86
N LEU A 306 -28.35 7.45 47.26
CA LEU A 306 -27.99 7.92 45.92
C LEU A 306 -26.56 8.46 45.86
N LEU A 307 -26.16 9.30 46.82
CA LEU A 307 -24.80 9.84 46.90
C LEU A 307 -23.76 8.73 47.09
N THR A 308 -24.06 7.74 47.93
CA THR A 308 -23.17 6.59 48.15
C THR A 308 -23.03 5.75 46.87
N ALA A 309 -24.13 5.44 46.18
CA ALA A 309 -24.08 4.71 44.91
C ALA A 309 -23.30 5.49 43.84
N LEU A 310 -23.49 6.81 43.75
CA LEU A 310 -22.75 7.67 42.83
C LEU A 310 -21.25 7.68 43.15
N GLN A 311 -20.88 7.84 44.42
CA GLN A 311 -19.48 7.81 44.84
C GLN A 311 -18.82 6.48 44.47
N ARG A 312 -19.48 5.34 44.75
CA ARG A 312 -18.95 4.01 44.38
C ARG A 312 -18.83 3.80 42.87
N THR A 313 -19.72 4.41 42.09
CA THR A 313 -19.66 4.39 40.63
C THR A 313 -18.45 5.16 40.13
N LEU A 314 -18.18 6.35 40.69
CA LEU A 314 -17.00 7.16 40.36
C LEU A 314 -15.70 6.42 40.68
N GLU A 315 -15.58 5.88 41.90
CA GLU A 315 -14.41 5.10 42.32
C GLU A 315 -14.15 3.92 41.37
N PHE A 316 -15.21 3.21 40.97
CA PHE A 316 -15.09 2.10 40.01
C PHE A 316 -14.63 2.54 38.62
N GLU A 317 -15.14 3.67 38.12
CA GLU A 317 -14.72 4.19 36.82
C GLU A 317 -13.28 4.68 36.81
N GLU A 318 -12.83 5.34 37.88
CA GLU A 318 -11.42 5.72 38.05
C GLU A 318 -10.52 4.47 38.03
N GLU A 319 -10.88 3.41 38.76
CA GLU A 319 -10.13 2.15 38.73
C GLU A 319 -10.10 1.51 37.32
N LEU A 320 -11.20 1.55 36.57
CA LEU A 320 -11.22 1.07 35.18
C LEU A 320 -10.35 1.93 34.26
N ALA A 321 -10.39 3.25 34.45
CA ALA A 321 -9.59 4.20 33.69
C ALA A 321 -8.09 4.03 33.98
N GLU A 322 -7.70 3.76 35.22
CA GLU A 322 -6.32 3.43 35.56
C GLU A 322 -5.89 2.08 34.96
N LYS A 323 -6.74 1.07 35.08
CA LYS A 323 -6.44 -0.30 34.60
C LYS A 323 -6.27 -0.36 33.08
N PHE A 324 -7.08 0.40 32.33
CA PHE A 324 -7.13 0.33 30.86
C PHE A 324 -6.59 1.58 30.15
N GLY A 325 -6.36 2.68 30.87
CA GLY A 325 -5.86 3.96 30.34
C GLY A 325 -4.33 4.07 30.24
N GLY A 326 -3.60 2.97 30.46
CA GLY A 326 -2.14 2.90 30.41
C GLY A 326 -1.59 3.03 28.99
N GLY A 327 -1.53 4.26 28.48
CA GLY A 327 -0.98 4.59 27.17
C GLY A 327 -0.48 6.03 27.01
N THR A 328 0.18 6.61 28.03
CA THR A 328 1.26 7.64 27.96
C THR A 328 1.43 8.37 29.29
N ARG A 329 2.04 7.73 30.30
CA ARG A 329 2.80 8.45 31.35
C ARG A 329 4.04 7.63 31.67
N SER A 330 5.05 7.76 30.83
CA SER A 330 6.42 7.38 31.21
C SER A 330 6.82 8.24 32.40
N LYS A 331 7.33 7.55 33.43
CA LYS A 331 8.28 7.99 34.47
C LYS A 331 8.34 9.49 34.76
N ASP A 332 8.04 9.84 36.00
CA ASP A 332 9.14 10.13 36.92
C ASP A 332 8.81 9.59 38.32
N ALA A 333 9.76 8.84 38.84
CA ALA A 333 9.78 8.34 40.20
C ALA A 333 10.28 9.46 41.11
N VAL A 334 9.54 9.76 42.17
CA VAL A 334 10.13 10.17 43.45
C VAL A 334 9.39 9.43 44.54
N ASP A 335 10.17 8.60 45.22
CA ASP A 335 9.95 7.96 46.50
C ASP A 335 9.66 9.03 47.57
N ASP A 336 8.54 8.91 48.28
CA ASP A 336 8.55 9.20 49.71
C ASP A 336 7.40 8.47 50.42
N ASN A 337 7.82 7.78 51.46
CA ASN A 337 7.06 6.87 52.29
C ASN A 337 6.49 7.65 53.48
N GLU A 338 5.17 7.83 53.56
CA GLU A 338 4.48 8.04 54.84
C GLU A 338 3.15 7.28 54.88
N GLU A 339 3.12 6.26 55.72
CA GLU A 339 1.89 5.67 56.26
C GLU A 339 1.10 6.77 56.98
N THR A 340 -0.14 7.03 56.56
CA THR A 340 -1.11 7.67 57.46
C THR A 340 -2.50 7.13 57.19
N GLU A 341 -3.05 6.53 58.23
CA GLU A 341 -4.44 6.09 58.38
C GLU A 341 -5.41 7.18 57.93
N ARG A 342 -6.28 6.88 56.95
CA ARG A 342 -7.31 7.80 56.47
C ARG A 342 -8.71 7.28 56.75
N SER A 343 -9.01 7.09 58.03
CA SER A 343 -10.38 7.04 58.54
C SER A 343 -10.86 8.48 58.78
N GLY A 344 -11.47 9.11 57.76
CA GLY A 344 -11.98 10.48 57.91
C GLY A 344 -12.56 11.13 56.65
N ASN A 345 -12.41 10.52 55.46
CA ASN A 345 -12.56 11.27 54.22
C ASN A 345 -13.97 11.34 53.59
N LYS A 346 -14.99 10.73 54.20
CA LYS A 346 -16.34 10.69 53.60
C LYS A 346 -17.02 12.06 53.53
N SER A 347 -16.79 12.95 54.51
CA SER A 347 -17.46 14.26 54.56
C SER A 347 -16.86 15.26 53.57
N GLN A 348 -15.53 15.23 53.39
CA GLN A 348 -14.82 16.13 52.47
C GLN A 348 -15.09 15.78 51.00
N THR A 349 -15.06 14.49 50.65
CA THR A 349 -15.39 14.03 49.28
C THR A 349 -16.84 14.39 48.91
N VAL A 350 -17.80 14.30 49.83
CA VAL A 350 -19.20 14.70 49.59
C VAL A 350 -19.35 16.22 49.39
N SER A 351 -18.60 17.03 50.15
CA SER A 351 -18.58 18.49 50.01
C SER A 351 -17.95 18.93 48.68
N ASP A 352 -16.88 18.28 48.25
CA ASP A 352 -16.18 18.60 47.00
C ASP A 352 -16.98 18.15 45.76
N ILE A 353 -17.66 17.00 45.85
CA ILE A 353 -18.65 16.56 44.87
C ILE A 353 -19.78 17.58 44.75
N ARG A 354 -20.37 18.00 45.87
CA ARG A 354 -21.46 18.99 45.89
C ARG A 354 -21.06 20.32 45.24
N LYS A 355 -19.88 20.86 45.58
CA LYS A 355 -19.34 22.10 44.98
C LYS A 355 -19.09 21.97 43.47
N LYS A 356 -18.62 20.81 43.00
CA LYS A 356 -18.36 20.56 41.58
C LYS A 356 -19.67 20.54 40.77
N TYR A 357 -20.76 20.02 41.34
CA TYR A 357 -22.07 19.99 40.69
C TYR A 357 -22.82 21.34 40.80
N GLU A 358 -22.73 22.05 41.92
CA GLU A 358 -23.28 23.43 42.03
C GLU A 358 -22.63 24.38 41.00
N LYS A 359 -21.32 24.23 40.75
CA LYS A 359 -20.60 25.02 39.74
C LYS A 359 -20.97 24.65 38.29
N LYS A 360 -21.35 23.40 38.03
CA LYS A 360 -21.82 22.94 36.71
C LYS A 360 -23.28 23.32 36.44
N LEU A 361 -24.16 23.28 37.44
CA LEU A 361 -25.54 23.78 37.32
C LEU A 361 -25.57 25.29 37.03
N ALA A 362 -24.72 26.07 37.70
CA ALA A 362 -24.60 27.51 37.44
C ALA A 362 -24.07 27.85 36.03
N ALA A 363 -23.36 26.93 35.36
CA ALA A 363 -22.86 27.11 34.01
C ALA A 363 -23.90 26.75 32.92
N HIS A 364 -24.91 25.92 33.25
CA HIS A 364 -25.92 25.45 32.30
C HIS A 364 -27.15 26.38 32.20
N ASP A 365 -27.41 27.21 33.22
CA ASP A 365 -28.46 28.25 33.17
C ASP A 365 -28.07 29.47 32.31
N GLY A 366 -26.84 29.52 31.80
CA GLY A 366 -26.28 30.66 31.06
C GLY A 366 -26.18 30.50 29.53
N SER A 367 -26.56 29.36 28.95
CA SER A 367 -26.39 29.14 27.50
C SER A 367 -27.50 28.32 26.86
N GLN A 368 -28.58 28.99 26.49
CA GLN A 368 -29.49 28.54 25.43
C GLN A 368 -29.25 29.38 24.17
N HIS A 369 -29.26 28.72 23.01
CA HIS A 369 -29.06 29.17 21.62
C HIS A 369 -27.62 29.26 21.06
N GLU A 370 -27.22 28.28 20.25
CA GLU A 370 -27.17 28.37 18.76
C GLU A 370 -26.89 27.00 18.11
N GLU A 371 -27.60 26.70 17.02
CA GLU A 371 -27.41 25.53 16.14
C GLU A 371 -26.40 25.84 15.01
N GLN A 372 -25.51 24.91 14.65
CA GLN A 372 -25.42 24.29 13.30
C GLN A 372 -24.15 23.45 13.07
N ASP A 373 -24.40 22.21 12.62
CA ASP A 373 -23.82 21.41 11.52
C ASP A 373 -22.32 21.47 11.14
N GLY A 374 -21.73 20.29 10.89
CA GLY A 374 -20.39 20.16 10.29
C GLY A 374 -19.66 18.83 10.57
N GLN A 375 -19.19 18.19 9.51
CA GLN A 375 -18.83 16.77 9.39
C GLN A 375 -17.31 16.49 9.54
N LYS A 376 -16.97 15.26 10.01
CA LYS A 376 -15.67 14.54 9.95
C LYS A 376 -14.47 15.12 10.71
N ASP A 377 -13.96 14.36 11.70
CA ASP A 377 -12.66 13.70 11.55
C ASP A 377 -12.37 12.64 12.63
N SER A 378 -11.65 11.62 12.17
CA SER A 378 -11.17 10.45 12.89
C SER A 378 -10.09 10.81 13.93
N SER A 379 -10.45 10.81 15.20
CA SER A 379 -9.60 10.39 16.33
C SER A 379 -10.43 10.53 17.60
N VAL A 380 -10.77 9.42 18.26
CA VAL A 380 -11.42 9.47 19.58
C VAL A 380 -10.57 8.70 20.59
N PRO A 381 -9.61 9.35 21.26
CA PRO A 381 -9.15 8.89 22.56
C PRO A 381 -10.16 9.36 23.61
N GLY A 382 -10.87 8.42 24.25
CA GLY A 382 -11.56 8.71 25.52
C GLY A 382 -13.08 8.54 25.60
N ALA A 383 -13.79 8.10 24.55
CA ALA A 383 -15.26 7.96 24.62
C ALA A 383 -15.76 6.57 25.11
N GLY A 384 -14.90 5.69 25.59
CA GLY A 384 -15.24 4.28 25.82
C GLY A 384 -15.93 3.94 27.15
N VAL A 385 -15.84 4.79 28.18
CA VAL A 385 -16.31 4.46 29.53
C VAL A 385 -16.92 5.70 30.16
N CYS A 386 -18.15 6.02 29.80
CA CYS A 386 -18.93 7.02 30.55
C CYS A 386 -20.32 6.45 30.79
N ILE A 387 -20.51 5.83 31.95
CA ILE A 387 -21.85 5.61 32.50
C ILE A 387 -22.51 6.98 32.80
N PHE A 388 -21.70 8.05 32.87
CA PHE A 388 -22.04 9.41 33.28
C PHE A 388 -23.01 10.19 32.40
N TYR A 389 -23.04 10.01 31.07
CA TYR A 389 -23.86 10.89 30.22
C TYR A 389 -25.38 10.82 30.49
N PHE A 390 -25.85 9.93 31.37
CA PHE A 390 -27.29 9.79 31.65
C PHE A 390 -27.69 9.95 33.12
N LEU A 391 -26.82 9.64 34.10
CA LEU A 391 -27.12 10.05 35.48
C LEU A 391 -27.14 11.58 35.61
N GLU A 392 -26.33 12.28 34.81
CA GLU A 392 -26.34 13.76 34.70
C GLU A 392 -27.71 14.27 34.18
N ILE A 393 -28.37 13.56 33.25
CA ILE A 393 -29.70 13.94 32.71
C ILE A 393 -30.83 13.60 33.70
N LEU A 394 -30.77 12.46 34.41
CA LEU A 394 -31.84 12.04 35.32
C LEU A 394 -31.79 12.73 36.70
N VAL A 395 -30.61 13.07 37.21
CA VAL A 395 -30.47 13.83 38.47
C VAL A 395 -30.94 15.28 38.27
N ILE A 396 -30.69 15.88 37.10
CA ILE A 396 -31.18 17.22 36.73
C ILE A 396 -32.68 17.19 36.39
N GLY A 397 -33.16 16.14 35.69
CA GLY A 397 -34.58 15.96 35.37
C GLY A 397 -35.46 15.63 36.58
N GLY A 398 -34.94 14.86 37.54
CA GLY A 398 -35.65 14.52 38.78
C GLY A 398 -35.76 15.69 39.75
N ALA A 399 -34.75 16.58 39.79
CA ALA A 399 -34.75 17.78 40.63
C ALA A 399 -35.74 18.87 40.16
N SER A 400 -36.09 18.89 38.87
CA SER A 400 -37.07 19.84 38.32
C SER A 400 -38.52 19.55 38.74
N SER A 401 -38.80 18.36 39.31
CA SER A 401 -40.11 17.98 39.85
C SER A 401 -40.24 18.19 41.38
N LEU A 402 -39.30 18.94 41.97
CA LEU A 402 -39.16 19.12 43.42
C LEU A 402 -39.34 20.56 43.92
N LEU A 403 -39.78 21.50 43.08
CA LEU A 403 -40.29 22.79 43.52
C LEU A 403 -41.81 22.71 43.70
N PRO A 404 -42.35 22.81 44.93
CA PRO A 404 -43.76 23.13 45.10
C PRO A 404 -43.99 24.56 44.59
N ALA A 405 -45.19 24.80 44.04
CA ALA A 405 -45.70 26.16 43.88
C ALA A 405 -45.78 26.88 45.25
#